data_AF-A0A921CMC3-F1
#
_entry.id   AF-A0A921CMC3-F1
#
_cell.length_a   1.000
_cell.length_b   1.000
_cell.length_c   1.000
_cell.angle_alpha   90.00
_cell.angle_beta   90.00
_cell.angle_gamma   90.00
#
_symmetry.space_group_name_H-M   'P 1'
#
loop_
_entity.id
_entity.type
_entity.pdbx_description
1 polymer ?
#
loop_
_entity_poly.entity_id
_entity_poly.type
_entity_poly.pdbx_seq_one_letter_code
_entity_poly.pdbx_strand_id
1 'polypeptide(L)'
;MIDLERDLFSGFIKLHILFHAGQGPVYGIQLMEELSRHGYSVSPGTLYPTLHQLAAAGYLVQESCLVEGRVRKYYRLTPRGREALAASRARVRELVAELFPGHLKEPAHKGTALVPPSSDGAQPDLEEQGSGPGNEDQEGETV
;
A
#
# COMPACT_ATOMS: atom_id res chain seq x y z
N MET A 1 1.39 -24.13 -25.89
CA MET A 1 2.41 -23.20 -26.41
C MET A 1 2.23 -21.90 -25.65
N ILE A 2 3.27 -21.42 -24.97
CA ILE A 2 3.22 -20.16 -24.20
C ILE A 2 3.33 -19.01 -25.19
N ASP A 3 2.46 -18.01 -25.07
CA ASP A 3 2.50 -16.77 -25.85
C ASP A 3 3.00 -15.65 -24.92
N LEU A 4 4.32 -15.47 -24.93
CA LEU A 4 5.01 -14.58 -23.99
C LEU A 4 4.53 -13.13 -24.12
N GLU A 5 4.27 -12.66 -25.33
CA GLU A 5 3.81 -11.29 -25.58
C GLU A 5 2.43 -11.07 -24.95
N ARG A 6 1.50 -12.01 -25.20
CA ARG A 6 0.15 -11.95 -24.64
C ARG A 6 0.13 -12.05 -23.12
N ASP A 7 0.95 -12.93 -22.55
CA ASP A 7 1.03 -13.13 -21.10
C ASP A 7 1.61 -11.90 -20.38
N LEU A 8 2.67 -11.31 -20.93
CA LEU A 8 3.24 -10.05 -20.41
C LEU A 8 2.24 -8.90 -20.54
N PHE A 9 1.57 -8.78 -21.70
CA PHE A 9 0.55 -7.77 -21.92
C PHE A 9 -0.57 -7.86 -20.87
N SER A 10 -1.08 -9.06 -20.61
CA SER A 10 -2.08 -9.27 -19.54
C SER A 10 -1.58 -8.81 -18.17
N GLY A 11 -0.31 -9.06 -17.85
CA GLY A 11 0.34 -8.56 -16.64
C GLY A 11 0.36 -7.03 -16.56
N PHE A 12 0.76 -6.36 -17.64
CA PHE A 12 0.82 -4.89 -17.70
C PHE A 12 -0.55 -4.24 -17.57
N ILE A 13 -1.59 -4.82 -18.18
CA ILE A 13 -2.96 -4.32 -18.05
C ILE A 13 -3.43 -4.44 -16.59
N LYS A 14 -3.21 -5.59 -15.94
CA LYS A 14 -3.55 -5.75 -14.52
C LYS A 14 -2.85 -4.73 -13.64
N LEU A 15 -1.55 -4.50 -13.87
CA LEU A 15 -0.79 -3.52 -13.09
C LEU A 15 -1.29 -2.08 -13.29
N HIS A 16 -1.61 -1.68 -14.53
CA HIS A 16 -2.20 -0.39 -14.83
C HIS A 16 -3.55 -0.20 -14.13
N ILE A 17 -4.42 -1.21 -14.17
CA ILE A 17 -5.72 -1.17 -13.50
C ILE A 17 -5.53 -0.94 -11.99
N LEU A 18 -4.65 -1.71 -11.34
CA LEU A 18 -4.38 -1.54 -9.90
C LEU A 18 -3.81 -0.15 -9.60
N PHE A 19 -2.90 0.35 -10.45
CA PHE A 19 -2.31 1.67 -10.30
C PHE A 19 -3.36 2.79 -10.33
N HIS A 20 -4.25 2.80 -11.32
CA HIS A 20 -5.29 3.83 -11.43
C HIS A 20 -6.37 3.69 -10.36
N ALA A 21 -6.79 2.46 -10.04
CA ALA A 21 -7.75 2.21 -8.95
C ALA A 21 -7.21 2.61 -7.56
N GLY A 22 -5.88 2.71 -7.42
CA GLY A 22 -5.21 3.22 -6.22
C GLY A 22 -5.19 4.75 -6.10
N GLN A 23 -5.43 5.48 -7.20
CA GLN A 23 -5.54 6.94 -7.21
C GLN A 23 -6.98 7.42 -6.96
N GLY A 24 -7.97 6.60 -7.32
CA GLY A 24 -9.38 6.88 -7.10
C GLY A 24 -10.29 5.81 -7.72
N PRO A 25 -11.61 5.92 -7.55
CA PRO A 25 -12.57 5.07 -8.25
C PRO A 25 -12.41 5.20 -9.77
N VAL A 26 -12.38 4.06 -10.47
CA VAL A 26 -12.24 4.00 -11.94
C VAL A 26 -13.40 3.24 -12.57
N TYR A 27 -13.74 3.54 -13.82
CA TYR A 27 -14.72 2.78 -14.60
C TYR A 27 -14.13 2.34 -15.94
N GLY A 28 -14.76 1.34 -16.57
CA GLY A 28 -14.18 0.63 -17.71
C GLY A 28 -13.76 1.52 -18.88
N ILE A 29 -14.62 2.46 -19.30
CA ILE A 29 -14.31 3.35 -20.43
C ILE A 29 -13.11 4.25 -20.11
N GLN A 30 -13.05 4.84 -18.92
CA GLN A 30 -11.90 5.64 -18.48
C GLN A 30 -10.60 4.84 -18.54
N LEU A 31 -10.62 3.58 -18.08
CA LEU A 31 -9.43 2.73 -18.15
C LEU A 31 -9.01 2.42 -19.60
N MET A 32 -9.96 2.20 -20.52
CA MET A 32 -9.64 2.01 -21.93
C MET A 32 -8.97 3.24 -22.53
N GLU A 33 -9.46 4.43 -22.20
CA GLU A 33 -8.90 5.71 -22.67
C GLU A 33 -7.48 5.93 -22.12
N GLU A 34 -7.26 5.72 -20.82
CA GLU A 34 -5.92 5.85 -20.22
C GLU A 34 -4.94 4.83 -20.82
N LEU A 35 -5.34 3.56 -20.95
CA LEU A 35 -4.50 2.53 -21.56
C LEU A 35 -4.13 2.88 -23.00
N SER A 36 -5.09 3.41 -23.77
CA SER A 36 -4.85 3.85 -25.15
C SER A 36 -3.84 4.99 -25.23
N ARG A 37 -3.86 5.95 -24.29
CA ARG A 37 -2.86 7.03 -24.21
C ARG A 37 -1.45 6.52 -23.92
N HIS A 38 -1.33 5.37 -23.26
CA HIS A 38 -0.06 4.69 -22.99
C HIS A 38 0.34 3.70 -24.10
N GLY A 39 -0.36 3.68 -25.24
CA GLY A 39 -0.05 2.81 -26.37
C GLY A 39 -0.63 1.40 -26.27
N TYR A 40 -1.49 1.13 -25.27
CA TYR A 40 -2.15 -0.16 -25.11
C TYR A 40 -3.57 -0.13 -25.68
N SER A 41 -3.79 -0.85 -26.80
CA SER A 41 -5.14 -1.06 -27.33
C SER A 41 -5.81 -2.24 -26.62
N VAL A 42 -6.74 -1.97 -25.71
CA VAL A 42 -7.45 -3.00 -24.94
C VAL A 42 -8.92 -3.02 -25.35
N SER A 43 -9.36 -4.17 -25.86
CA SER A 43 -10.76 -4.36 -26.21
C SER A 43 -11.64 -4.51 -24.95
N PRO A 44 -12.95 -4.19 -25.03
CA PRO A 44 -13.90 -4.50 -23.97
C PRO A 44 -13.86 -5.99 -23.54
N GLY A 45 -13.70 -6.89 -24.51
CA GLY A 45 -13.58 -8.33 -24.28
C GLY A 45 -12.33 -8.76 -23.52
N THR A 46 -11.35 -7.88 -23.36
CA THR A 46 -10.16 -8.11 -22.54
C THR A 46 -10.28 -7.40 -21.18
N LEU A 47 -10.72 -6.14 -21.21
CA LEU A 47 -10.77 -5.30 -20.01
C LEU A 47 -11.79 -5.81 -18.99
N TYR A 48 -13.04 -6.05 -19.40
CA TYR A 48 -14.10 -6.42 -18.45
C TYR A 48 -13.87 -7.78 -17.79
N PRO A 49 -13.43 -8.83 -18.52
CA PRO A 49 -13.02 -10.07 -17.86
C PRO A 49 -11.85 -9.88 -16.89
N THR A 50 -10.87 -9.04 -17.23
CA THR A 50 -9.73 -8.74 -16.34
C THR A 50 -10.20 -8.04 -15.06
N LEU A 51 -11.09 -7.04 -15.17
CA LEU A 51 -11.69 -6.36 -14.02
C LEU A 51 -12.48 -7.34 -13.15
N HIS A 52 -13.27 -8.23 -13.77
CA HIS A 52 -14.01 -9.25 -13.03
C HIS A 52 -13.06 -10.21 -12.28
N GLN A 53 -12.00 -10.67 -12.91
CA GLN A 53 -11.00 -11.54 -12.29
C GLN A 53 -10.31 -10.85 -11.10
N LEU A 54 -9.92 -9.59 -11.25
CA LEU A 54 -9.28 -8.83 -10.17
C LEU A 54 -10.23 -8.57 -9.01
N ALA A 55 -11.51 -8.31 -9.27
CA ALA A 55 -12.53 -8.17 -8.25
C ALA A 55 -12.81 -9.50 -7.53
N ALA A 56 -12.97 -10.59 -8.29
CA ALA A 56 -13.18 -11.94 -7.75
C ALA A 56 -11.98 -12.41 -6.89
N ALA A 57 -10.76 -12.04 -7.27
CA ALA A 57 -9.55 -12.30 -6.50
C ALA A 57 -9.35 -11.35 -5.29
N GLY A 58 -10.25 -10.38 -5.08
CA GLY A 58 -10.23 -9.46 -3.95
C GLY A 58 -9.20 -8.34 -4.06
N TYR A 59 -8.63 -8.07 -5.24
CA TYR A 59 -7.75 -6.92 -5.47
C TYR A 59 -8.52 -5.62 -5.72
N LEU A 60 -9.75 -5.75 -6.23
CA LEU A 60 -10.66 -4.64 -6.47
C LEU A 60 -11.99 -4.88 -5.75
N VAL A 61 -12.64 -3.81 -5.32
CA VAL A 61 -14.07 -3.80 -4.98
C VAL A 61 -14.84 -3.16 -6.13
N GLN A 62 -15.99 -3.75 -6.50
CA GLN A 62 -16.89 -3.23 -7.53
C GLN A 62 -18.11 -2.58 -6.86
N GLU A 63 -18.42 -1.34 -7.21
CA GLU A 63 -19.60 -0.61 -6.76
C GLU A 63 -20.44 -0.19 -7.97
N SER A 64 -21.77 -0.37 -7.87
CA SER A 64 -22.70 0.07 -8.92
C SER A 64 -23.31 1.41 -8.52
N CYS A 65 -23.16 2.43 -9.36
CA CYS A 65 -23.68 3.77 -9.11
C CYS A 65 -24.63 4.19 -10.23
N LEU A 66 -25.76 4.82 -9.88
CA LEU A 66 -26.67 5.42 -10.84
C LEU A 66 -26.17 6.82 -11.18
N VAL A 67 -25.72 7.03 -12.42
CA VAL A 67 -25.23 8.33 -12.91
C VAL A 67 -26.01 8.67 -14.18
N GLU A 68 -26.73 9.80 -14.16
CA GLU A 68 -27.53 10.27 -15.30
C GLU A 68 -28.53 9.20 -15.81
N GLY A 69 -29.17 8.49 -14.89
CA GLY A 69 -30.13 7.42 -15.21
C GLY A 69 -29.50 6.13 -15.74
N ARG A 70 -28.16 6.02 -15.77
CA ARG A 70 -27.43 4.81 -16.21
C ARG A 70 -26.62 4.22 -15.07
N VAL A 71 -26.70 2.90 -14.91
CA VAL A 71 -25.87 2.18 -13.93
C VAL A 71 -24.45 2.08 -14.46
N ARG A 72 -23.49 2.67 -13.73
CA ARG A 72 -22.05 2.59 -14.00
C ARG A 72 -21.39 1.73 -12.93
N LYS A 73 -20.49 0.84 -13.36
CA LYS A 73 -19.65 0.04 -12.45
C LYS A 73 -18.34 0.76 -12.19
N TYR A 74 -18.12 1.15 -10.94
CA TYR A 74 -16.87 1.69 -10.45
C TYR A 74 -16.06 0.61 -9.75
N TYR A 75 -14.75 0.71 -9.85
CA TYR A 75 -13.79 -0.19 -9.23
C TYR A 75 -12.84 0.61 -8.36
N ARG A 76 -12.55 0.09 -7.16
CA ARG A 76 -11.63 0.71 -6.21
C ARG A 76 -10.65 -0.32 -5.67
N LEU A 77 -9.43 0.13 -5.36
CA LEU A 77 -8.39 -0.75 -4.84
C LEU A 77 -8.67 -1.17 -3.39
N THR A 78 -8.59 -2.47 -3.12
CA THR A 78 -8.72 -3.03 -1.75
C THR A 78 -7.39 -2.94 -0.99
N PRO A 79 -7.35 -3.25 0.33
CA PRO A 79 -6.08 -3.41 1.06
C PRO A 79 -5.16 -4.44 0.39
N ARG A 80 -5.69 -5.61 0.03
CA ARG A 80 -4.96 -6.66 -0.70
C ARG A 80 -4.46 -6.16 -2.07
N GLY A 81 -5.27 -5.37 -2.78
CA GLY A 81 -4.89 -4.71 -4.02
C GLY A 81 -3.70 -3.77 -3.85
N ARG A 82 -3.66 -3.00 -2.75
CA ARG A 82 -2.54 -2.11 -2.42
C ARG A 82 -1.25 -2.87 -2.16
N GLU A 83 -1.32 -3.96 -1.40
CA GLU A 83 -0.17 -4.82 -1.14
C GLU A 83 0.37 -5.43 -2.44
N ALA A 84 -0.52 -5.96 -3.29
CA ALA A 84 -0.15 -6.53 -4.59
C ALA A 84 0.50 -5.48 -5.51
N LEU A 85 -0.03 -4.26 -5.54
CA LEU A 85 0.55 -3.15 -6.30
C LEU A 85 1.94 -2.77 -5.76
N ALA A 86 2.12 -2.68 -4.44
CA ALA A 86 3.41 -2.36 -3.82
C ALA A 86 4.47 -3.43 -4.13
N ALA A 87 4.14 -4.71 -4.00
CA ALA A 87 5.02 -5.81 -4.35
C ALA A 87 5.37 -5.80 -5.84
N SER A 88 4.40 -5.53 -6.71
CA SER A 88 4.62 -5.46 -8.16
C SER A 88 5.53 -4.28 -8.53
N ARG A 89 5.38 -3.12 -7.87
CA ARG A 89 6.26 -1.95 -8.06
C ARG A 89 7.71 -2.25 -7.69
N ALA A 90 7.95 -3.03 -6.64
CA ALA A 90 9.31 -3.44 -6.26
C ALA A 90 9.94 -4.28 -7.37
N ARG A 91 9.22 -5.31 -7.85
CA ARG A 91 9.69 -6.21 -8.92
C ARG A 91 9.93 -5.48 -10.24
N VAL A 92 9.02 -4.59 -10.64
CA VAL A 92 9.18 -3.80 -11.88
C VAL A 92 10.41 -2.90 -11.80
N ARG A 93 10.67 -2.29 -10.63
CA ARG A 93 11.85 -1.43 -10.45
C ARG A 93 13.15 -2.20 -10.59
N GLU A 94 13.22 -3.37 -9.97
CA GLU A 94 14.36 -4.29 -10.07
C GLU A 94 14.58 -4.71 -11.51
N LEU A 95 13.53 -5.18 -12.19
CA LEU A 95 13.60 -5.56 -13.60
C LEU A 95 14.05 -4.40 -14.51
N VAL A 96 13.53 -3.19 -14.32
CA VAL A 96 13.95 -2.02 -15.11
C VAL A 96 15.40 -1.66 -14.85
N ALA A 97 15.89 -1.80 -13.62
CA ALA A 97 17.30 -1.56 -13.29
C ALA A 97 18.24 -2.54 -14.03
N GLU A 98 17.83 -3.80 -14.15
CA GLU A 98 18.59 -4.83 -14.89
C GLU A 98 18.53 -4.63 -16.41
N LEU A 99 17.34 -4.35 -16.96
CA LEU A 99 17.14 -4.20 -18.40
C LEU A 99 17.71 -2.89 -18.95
N PHE A 100 17.75 -1.83 -18.14
CA PHE A 100 18.21 -0.50 -18.55
C PHE A 100 19.24 0.07 -17.55
N PRO A 101 20.47 -0.46 -17.50
CA PRO A 101 21.50 0.04 -16.61
C PRO A 101 21.73 1.56 -16.82
N GLY A 102 21.85 2.30 -15.72
CA GLY A 102 22.10 3.76 -15.75
C GLY A 102 20.89 4.65 -16.02
N HIS A 103 19.69 4.09 -16.24
CA HIS A 103 18.47 4.87 -16.55
C HIS A 103 17.54 5.09 -15.35
N LEU A 104 17.79 4.44 -14.21
CA LEU A 104 17.14 4.76 -12.93
C LEU A 104 18.15 5.47 -12.03
N LYS A 105 17.96 6.77 -11.79
CA LYS A 105 18.56 7.39 -10.61
C LYS A 105 17.93 6.75 -9.39
N GLU A 106 18.75 6.29 -8.44
CA GLU A 106 18.28 5.82 -7.15
C GLU A 106 17.25 6.81 -6.59
N PRO A 107 16.11 6.35 -6.04
CA PRO A 107 15.19 7.27 -5.41
C PRO A 107 15.93 7.94 -4.26
N ALA A 108 16.14 9.26 -4.38
CA ALA A 108 16.54 10.09 -3.25
C ALA A 108 15.52 9.81 -2.14
N HIS A 109 15.97 9.11 -1.10
CA HIS A 109 15.20 8.90 0.12
C HIS A 109 14.77 10.27 0.67
N LYS A 110 13.57 10.73 0.32
CA LYS A 110 12.92 11.83 1.04
C LYS A 110 12.25 11.25 2.27
N GLY A 111 12.99 11.33 3.37
CA GLY A 111 12.49 11.74 4.67
C GLY A 111 11.26 11.03 5.21
N THR A 112 11.48 9.99 6.00
CA THR A 112 11.09 10.09 7.40
C THR A 112 12.23 9.48 8.19
N ALA A 113 13.16 10.34 8.62
CA ALA A 113 14.02 9.98 9.72
C ALA A 113 13.10 9.71 10.91
N LEU A 114 12.98 8.44 11.29
CA LEU A 114 12.60 8.09 12.64
C LEU A 114 13.68 8.70 13.52
N VAL A 115 13.39 9.86 14.11
CA VAL A 115 14.22 10.46 15.15
C VAL A 115 14.14 9.49 16.33
N PRO A 116 15.22 8.79 16.71
CA PRO A 116 15.22 8.11 18.01
C PRO A 116 15.12 9.19 19.09
N PRO A 117 14.33 9.00 20.16
CA PRO A 117 14.31 9.95 21.25
C PRO A 117 15.73 10.13 21.79
N SER A 118 16.20 11.38 21.74
CA SER A 118 17.50 11.81 22.23
C SER A 118 17.69 11.33 23.67
N SER A 119 18.72 10.51 23.88
CA SER A 119 19.29 10.24 25.19
C SER A 119 20.31 11.35 25.49
N ASP A 120 20.33 11.80 26.75
CA ASP A 120 21.15 12.86 27.36
C ASP A 120 20.79 14.31 27.01
N GLY A 121 20.57 15.22 27.97
CA GLY A 121 20.64 15.11 29.42
C GLY A 121 20.48 16.51 30.05
N ALA A 122 19.77 16.59 31.16
CA ALA A 122 19.91 17.63 32.18
C ALA A 122 19.33 17.12 33.52
N GLN A 123 20.24 16.73 34.40
CA GLN A 123 20.13 16.51 35.86
C GLN A 123 19.69 17.80 36.61
N PRO A 124 19.55 17.85 37.97
CA PRO A 124 19.61 16.81 39.02
C PRO A 124 18.50 16.94 40.11
N ASP A 125 18.69 16.16 41.19
CA ASP A 125 18.24 16.35 42.57
C ASP A 125 16.80 15.97 42.93
N LEU A 126 16.67 14.86 43.66
CA LEU A 126 16.10 14.86 45.01
C LEU A 126 16.65 13.66 45.79
N GLU A 127 17.27 13.99 46.91
CA GLU A 127 17.70 13.11 47.98
C GLU A 127 16.56 12.20 48.44
N GLU A 128 16.87 10.93 48.70
CA GLU A 128 16.44 10.17 49.89
C GLU A 128 16.84 8.70 49.70
N GLN A 129 17.98 8.32 50.25
CA GLN A 129 18.19 6.96 50.71
C GLN A 129 18.95 7.01 52.03
N GLY A 130 18.37 6.42 53.06
CA GLY A 130 19.17 5.98 54.19
C GLY A 130 18.42 5.65 55.47
N SER A 131 18.15 4.35 55.63
CA SER A 131 18.08 3.63 56.91
C SER A 131 16.70 3.68 57.61
N GLY A 132 16.05 2.59 57.97
CA GLY A 132 16.36 1.17 58.02
C GLY A 132 15.24 0.50 58.87
N PRO A 133 15.04 -0.83 58.81
CA PRO A 133 14.04 -1.47 59.65
C PRO A 133 14.60 -1.69 61.06
N GLY A 134 13.91 -1.17 62.08
CA GLY A 134 14.19 -1.41 63.50
C GLY A 134 12.94 -1.99 64.15
N ASN A 135 13.13 -3.13 64.81
CA ASN A 135 12.15 -4.00 65.43
C ASN A 135 11.75 -3.49 66.84
N GLU A 136 10.78 -4.19 67.47
CA GLU A 136 10.41 -4.13 68.90
C GLU A 136 9.53 -2.93 69.31
N ASP A 137 8.58 -2.99 70.23
CA ASP A 137 7.83 -4.04 70.91
C ASP A 137 6.70 -3.28 71.66
N GLN A 138 5.65 -4.01 72.04
CA GLN A 138 4.85 -3.81 73.26
C GLN A 138 3.76 -2.71 73.37
N GLU A 139 2.65 -3.21 73.93
CA GLU A 139 1.73 -2.58 74.91
C GLU A 139 0.70 -1.59 74.35
N GLY A 140 -0.57 -2.00 74.27
CA GLY A 140 -1.58 -1.71 75.31
C GLY A 140 -2.37 -0.48 74.80
N GLU A 141 -3.66 -0.27 74.99
CA GLU A 141 -4.68 -0.74 75.90
C GLU A 141 -6.01 -0.14 75.35
N THR A 142 -7.12 -0.86 75.55
CA THR A 142 -8.52 -0.41 75.78
C THR A 142 -8.76 1.13 75.81
N VAL A 143 -9.85 1.72 75.27
CA VAL A 143 -11.30 1.45 75.36
C VAL A 143 -12.01 2.21 74.23
#